data_AF-A0A4Q3TDZ6-F1
#
_entry.id   AF-A0A4Q3TDZ6-F1
#
_cell.length_a   1.000
_cell.length_b   1.000
_cell.length_c   1.000
_cell.angle_alpha   90.00
_cell.angle_beta   90.00
_cell.angle_gamma   90.00
#
_symmetry.space_group_name_H-M   'P 1'
#
loop_
_entity.id
_entity.type
_entity.pdbx_description
1 polymer ?
#
loop_
_entity_poly.entity_id
_entity_poly.type
_entity_poly.pdbx_seq_one_letter_code
_entity_poly.pdbx_strand_id
1 'polypeptide(L)'
;MVVLNKIYTKTGDGGQTRLASGATVSKSDRRVEAYGAVDELNAVIGVARLHSGQNDRIDAMLGRIQNELFDLGADLATPLDPAPRWEALRIVDSQVERLEQEIDWMNESLKALDSFILPGGAPLSAHLHMARTVARRAEREAVRLVESGEAVTPAAVRYLNRLSDHLFVAARRANANGAGDIKWKPGATR
;
A
#
# COMPACT_ATOMS: atom_id res chain seq x y z
N MET A 1 -18.49 -0.13 14.67
CA MET A 1 -17.55 0.17 15.77
C MET A 1 -16.63 -1.03 15.96
N VAL A 2 -15.33 -0.86 15.72
CA VAL A 2 -14.33 -1.91 15.98
C VAL A 2 -13.95 -1.84 17.46
N VAL A 3 -14.00 -2.96 18.17
CA VAL A 3 -13.62 -3.04 19.59
C VAL A 3 -12.50 -4.07 19.73
N LEU A 4 -11.31 -3.60 20.13
CA LEU A 4 -10.15 -4.45 20.39
C LEU A 4 -10.00 -4.61 21.91
N ASN A 5 -10.53 -5.70 22.47
CA ASN A 5 -10.42 -5.99 23.91
C ASN A 5 -9.47 -7.17 24.20
N LYS A 6 -9.85 -8.38 23.80
CA LYS A 6 -9.02 -9.59 23.84
C LYS A 6 -8.54 -9.87 22.43
N ILE A 7 -7.25 -9.69 22.21
CA ILE A 7 -6.63 -9.85 20.89
C ILE A 7 -6.63 -11.32 20.46
N TYR A 8 -6.28 -12.25 21.35
CA TYR A 8 -6.33 -13.68 21.04
C TYR A 8 -7.70 -14.28 21.45
N THR A 9 -8.40 -14.88 20.49
CA THR A 9 -9.72 -15.51 20.71
C THR A 9 -9.70 -17.03 20.52
N LYS A 10 -8.62 -17.58 19.95
CA LYS A 10 -8.48 -19.00 19.54
C LYS A 10 -9.46 -19.49 18.47
N THR A 11 -10.38 -18.64 17.99
CA THR A 11 -11.39 -19.03 17.00
C THR A 11 -10.79 -19.35 15.63
N GLY A 12 -9.55 -18.94 15.36
CA GLY A 12 -8.84 -19.20 14.11
C GLY A 12 -7.80 -20.33 14.19
N ASP A 13 -7.71 -21.07 15.30
CA ASP A 13 -6.68 -22.11 15.49
C ASP A 13 -6.85 -23.28 14.51
N GLY A 14 -8.08 -23.53 14.03
CA GLY A 14 -8.37 -24.48 12.96
C GLY A 14 -8.08 -23.99 11.54
N GLY A 15 -7.35 -22.88 11.38
CA GLY A 15 -6.96 -22.35 10.07
C GLY A 15 -8.03 -21.52 9.34
N GLN A 16 -9.15 -21.20 10.00
CA GLN A 16 -10.22 -20.37 9.46
C GLN A 16 -10.20 -18.95 10.06
N THR A 17 -10.88 -18.01 9.41
CA THR A 17 -11.10 -16.64 9.88
C THR A 17 -12.48 -16.14 9.46
N ARG A 18 -12.90 -14.98 9.97
CA ARG A 18 -14.19 -14.36 9.63
C ARG A 18 -13.96 -13.07 8.86
N LEU A 19 -14.60 -12.94 7.69
CA LEU A 19 -14.65 -11.71 6.92
C LEU A 19 -15.50 -10.64 7.62
N ALA A 20 -15.41 -9.39 7.16
CA ALA A 20 -16.25 -8.30 7.65
C ALA A 20 -17.75 -8.57 7.47
N SER A 21 -18.11 -9.36 6.45
CA SER A 21 -19.48 -9.86 6.20
C SER A 21 -20.01 -10.82 7.26
N GLY A 22 -19.14 -11.38 8.10
CA GLY A 22 -19.45 -12.45 9.03
C GLY A 22 -19.25 -13.86 8.46
N ALA A 23 -18.98 -13.98 7.15
CA ALA A 23 -18.67 -15.26 6.50
C ALA A 23 -17.37 -15.86 7.04
N THR A 24 -17.34 -17.18 7.23
CA THR A 24 -16.13 -17.91 7.65
C THR A 24 -15.41 -18.45 6.42
N VAL A 25 -14.11 -18.20 6.32
CA VAL A 25 -13.26 -18.57 5.19
C VAL A 25 -11.93 -19.13 5.67
N SER A 26 -11.21 -19.85 4.80
CA SER A 26 -9.83 -20.28 5.06
C SER A 26 -8.93 -19.06 5.27
N LYS A 27 -7.93 -19.16 6.15
CA LYS A 27 -6.86 -18.14 6.23
C LYS A 27 -6.04 -18.03 4.95
N SER A 28 -6.08 -19.04 4.09
CA SER A 28 -5.45 -19.06 2.76
C SER A 28 -6.38 -18.55 1.65
N ASP A 29 -7.57 -18.05 1.99
CA ASP A 29 -8.51 -17.50 1.02
C ASP A 29 -7.90 -16.27 0.32
N ARG A 30 -8.18 -16.09 -0.98
CA ARG A 30 -7.58 -15.01 -1.77
C ARG A 30 -7.97 -13.62 -1.25
N ARG A 31 -9.14 -13.49 -0.65
CA ARG A 31 -9.59 -12.23 -0.04
C ARG A 31 -8.78 -11.93 1.20
N VAL A 32 -8.48 -12.95 2.01
CA VAL A 32 -7.64 -12.85 3.20
C VAL A 32 -6.21 -12.46 2.83
N GLU A 33 -5.64 -13.07 1.80
CA GLU A 33 -4.31 -12.73 1.29
C GLU A 33 -4.26 -11.28 0.78
N ALA A 34 -5.29 -10.82 0.07
CA ALA A 34 -5.34 -9.47 -0.49
C ALA A 34 -5.32 -8.37 0.59
N TYR A 35 -6.23 -8.43 1.58
CA TYR A 35 -6.20 -7.42 2.64
C TYR A 35 -5.03 -7.64 3.62
N GLY A 36 -4.52 -8.87 3.75
CA GLY A 36 -3.32 -9.16 4.54
C GLY A 36 -2.06 -8.53 3.95
N ALA A 37 -1.91 -8.55 2.63
CA ALA A 37 -0.81 -7.86 1.95
C ALA A 37 -0.91 -6.33 2.08
N VAL A 38 -2.12 -5.79 2.16
CA VAL A 38 -2.35 -4.37 2.47
C VAL A 38 -1.94 -4.01 3.89
N ASP A 39 -2.21 -4.87 4.87
CA ASP A 39 -1.74 -4.68 6.25
C ASP A 39 -0.21 -4.72 6.35
N GLU A 40 0.44 -5.64 5.63
CA GLU A 40 1.90 -5.69 5.56
C GLU A 40 2.49 -4.42 4.93
N LEU A 41 1.88 -3.89 3.86
CA LEU A 41 2.26 -2.59 3.31
C LEU A 41 2.15 -1.48 4.35
N ASN A 42 1.06 -1.47 5.11
CA ASN A 42 0.81 -0.46 6.13
C ASN A 42 1.90 -0.48 7.23
N ALA A 43 2.29 -1.68 7.68
CA ALA A 43 3.38 -1.86 8.63
C ALA A 43 4.74 -1.39 8.08
N VAL A 44 5.05 -1.70 6.81
CA VAL A 44 6.29 -1.26 6.16
C VAL A 44 6.35 0.27 6.00
N ILE A 45 5.23 0.92 5.70
CA ILE A 45 5.15 2.38 5.71
C ILE A 45 5.40 2.95 7.11
N GLY A 46 4.89 2.29 8.15
CA GLY A 46 5.17 2.66 9.55
C GLY A 46 6.67 2.67 9.86
N VAL A 47 7.44 1.69 9.36
CA VAL A 47 8.90 1.68 9.50
C VAL A 47 9.55 2.85 8.75
N ALA A 48 9.11 3.15 7.52
CA ALA A 48 9.63 4.30 6.78
C ALA A 48 9.44 5.63 7.55
N ARG A 49 8.29 5.80 8.22
CA ARG A 49 7.97 7.00 8.99
C ARG A 49 8.90 7.24 10.19
N LEU A 50 9.58 6.22 10.72
CA LEU A 50 10.60 6.43 11.76
C LEU A 50 11.77 7.32 11.26
N HIS A 51 11.94 7.44 9.95
CA HIS A 51 13.01 8.21 9.31
C HIS A 51 12.51 9.48 8.60
N SER A 52 11.24 9.86 8.78
CA SER A 52 10.62 11.00 8.08
C SER A 52 10.84 12.35 8.78
N GLY A 53 11.36 12.39 10.01
CA GLY A 53 11.36 13.54 10.94
C GLY A 53 12.09 14.83 10.53
N GLN A 54 12.54 14.96 9.29
CA GLN A 54 12.98 16.23 8.67
C GLN A 54 12.14 16.63 7.44
N ASN A 55 11.14 15.84 7.07
CA ASN A 55 10.27 16.02 5.89
C ASN A 55 8.80 16.01 6.31
N ASP A 56 8.36 17.07 7.00
CA ASP A 56 7.00 17.18 7.56
C ASP A 56 5.88 16.87 6.54
N ARG A 57 6.06 17.31 5.29
CA ARG A 57 5.08 17.07 4.24
C ARG A 57 5.03 15.61 3.78
N ILE A 58 6.18 14.92 3.68
CA ILE A 58 6.21 13.49 3.34
C ILE A 58 5.65 12.67 4.49
N ASP A 59 5.99 12.97 5.74
CA ASP A 59 5.40 12.25 6.88
C ASP A 59 3.88 12.40 6.93
N ALA A 60 3.37 13.61 6.69
CA ALA A 60 1.93 13.85 6.62
C ALA A 60 1.25 13.04 5.49
N MET A 61 1.89 12.93 4.32
CA MET A 61 1.42 12.07 3.22
C MET A 61 1.37 10.60 3.65
N LEU A 62 2.46 10.08 4.23
CA LEU A 62 2.55 8.69 4.67
C LEU A 62 1.54 8.39 5.78
N GLY A 63 1.34 9.30 6.74
CA GLY A 63 0.33 9.16 7.79
C GLY A 63 -1.10 9.07 7.24
N ARG A 64 -1.43 9.89 6.23
CA ARG A 64 -2.73 9.76 5.53
C ARG A 64 -2.85 8.43 4.81
N ILE A 65 -1.81 8.01 4.10
CA ILE A 65 -1.79 6.72 3.39
C ILE A 65 -2.00 5.56 4.37
N GLN A 66 -1.36 5.54 5.54
CA GLN A 66 -1.59 4.48 6.55
C GLN A 66 -3.07 4.38 6.99
N ASN A 67 -3.75 5.53 7.11
CA ASN A 67 -5.18 5.55 7.43
C ASN A 67 -6.01 5.01 6.27
N GLU A 68 -5.73 5.43 5.04
CA GLU A 68 -6.41 4.94 3.84
C GLU A 68 -6.15 3.45 3.56
N LEU A 69 -5.00 2.91 3.95
CA LEU A 69 -4.74 1.48 3.84
C LEU A 69 -5.62 0.64 4.78
N PHE A 70 -6.07 1.21 5.92
CA PHE A 70 -7.12 0.57 6.72
C PHE A 70 -8.47 0.61 6.00
N ASP A 71 -8.82 1.73 5.36
CA ASP A 71 -10.05 1.84 4.55
C ASP A 71 -10.02 0.84 3.38
N LEU A 72 -8.89 0.74 2.68
CA LEU A 72 -8.67 -0.24 1.61
C LEU A 72 -8.75 -1.69 2.13
N GLY A 73 -8.18 -1.97 3.30
CA GLY A 73 -8.30 -3.27 3.94
C GLY A 73 -9.76 -3.63 4.26
N ALA A 74 -10.54 -2.66 4.76
CA ALA A 74 -11.97 -2.83 5.01
C ALA A 74 -12.77 -3.05 3.72
N ASP A 75 -12.44 -2.32 2.64
CA ASP A 75 -13.02 -2.47 1.31
C ASP A 75 -12.80 -3.91 0.79
N LEU A 76 -11.53 -4.35 0.75
CA LEU A 76 -11.16 -5.69 0.28
C LEU A 76 -11.75 -6.82 1.15
N ALA A 77 -11.84 -6.61 2.47
CA ALA A 77 -12.43 -7.59 3.39
C ALA A 77 -13.96 -7.71 3.26
N THR A 78 -14.62 -6.77 2.58
CA THR A 78 -16.08 -6.72 2.45
C THR A 78 -16.51 -7.01 1.01
N PRO A 79 -17.08 -8.19 0.72
CA PRO A 79 -17.62 -8.51 -0.61
C PRO A 79 -18.58 -7.43 -1.14
N LEU A 80 -18.63 -7.27 -2.47
CA LEU A 80 -19.60 -6.38 -3.13
C LEU A 80 -20.98 -7.03 -3.29
N ASP A 81 -21.02 -8.35 -3.42
CA ASP A 81 -22.24 -9.14 -3.59
C ASP A 81 -22.23 -10.35 -2.63
N PRO A 82 -23.27 -10.55 -1.79
CA PRO A 82 -24.34 -9.59 -1.52
C PRO A 82 -23.80 -8.32 -0.88
N ALA A 83 -24.41 -7.20 -1.23
CA ALA A 83 -24.09 -5.93 -0.61
C ALA A 83 -24.29 -6.02 0.93
N PRO A 84 -23.37 -5.47 1.73
CA PRO A 84 -23.50 -5.48 3.18
C PRO A 84 -24.72 -4.65 3.62
N ARG A 85 -25.28 -4.99 4.79
CA ARG A 85 -26.45 -4.28 5.36
C ARG A 85 -26.11 -2.90 5.97
N TRP A 86 -24.88 -2.44 5.80
CA TRP A 86 -24.35 -1.18 6.31
C TRP A 86 -23.58 -0.47 5.21
N GLU A 87 -23.34 0.82 5.39
CA GLU A 87 -22.45 1.58 4.51
C GLU A 87 -21.02 1.10 4.70
N ALA A 88 -20.54 0.29 3.74
CA ALA A 88 -19.17 -0.20 3.74
C ALA A 88 -18.21 0.91 3.30
N LEU A 89 -17.09 1.03 4.01
CA LEU A 89 -15.98 1.87 3.58
C LEU A 89 -15.42 1.30 2.28
N ARG A 90 -15.28 2.17 1.28
CA ARG A 90 -14.76 1.85 -0.04
C ARG A 90 -13.71 2.89 -0.42
N ILE A 91 -12.67 2.47 -1.11
CA ILE A 91 -11.76 3.43 -1.74
C ILE A 91 -12.50 4.13 -2.88
N VAL A 92 -12.31 5.44 -2.97
CA VAL A 92 -12.95 6.29 -3.99
C VAL A 92 -11.91 6.93 -4.90
N ASP A 93 -12.36 7.36 -6.09
CA ASP A 93 -11.47 7.91 -7.12
C ASP A 93 -10.71 9.16 -6.66
N SER A 94 -11.30 10.01 -5.81
CA SER A 94 -10.63 11.20 -5.27
C SER A 94 -9.38 10.88 -4.44
N GLN A 95 -9.30 9.68 -3.83
CA GLN A 95 -8.10 9.23 -3.13
C GLN A 95 -6.98 8.83 -4.10
N VAL A 96 -7.33 8.28 -5.27
CA VAL A 96 -6.38 7.98 -6.35
C VAL A 96 -5.86 9.29 -6.97
N GLU A 97 -6.76 10.22 -7.28
CA GLU A 97 -6.42 11.55 -7.80
C GLU A 97 -5.51 12.32 -6.83
N ARG A 98 -5.73 12.20 -5.51
CA ARG A 98 -4.84 12.81 -4.52
C ARG A 98 -3.41 12.27 -4.63
N LEU A 99 -3.23 10.96 -4.78
CA LEU A 99 -1.89 10.37 -4.96
C LEU A 99 -1.21 10.92 -6.23
N GLU A 100 -1.96 11.12 -7.31
CA GLU A 100 -1.48 11.74 -8.55
C GLU A 100 -1.01 13.17 -8.33
N GLN A 101 -1.80 13.99 -7.63
CA GLN A 101 -1.42 15.36 -7.28
C GLN A 101 -0.18 15.42 -6.37
N GLU A 102 -0.05 14.48 -5.42
CA GLU A 102 1.12 14.38 -4.55
C GLU A 102 2.37 13.95 -5.34
N ILE A 103 2.22 13.03 -6.31
CA ILE A 103 3.27 12.64 -7.26
C ILE A 103 3.75 13.84 -8.07
N ASP A 104 2.81 14.58 -8.67
CA ASP A 104 3.12 15.74 -9.51
C ASP A 104 3.91 16.79 -8.71
N TRP A 105 3.43 17.13 -7.51
CA TRP A 105 4.13 18.05 -6.62
C TRP A 105 5.55 17.60 -6.28
N MET A 106 5.77 16.32 -5.99
CA MET A 106 7.12 15.83 -5.70
C MET A 106 8.02 15.88 -6.95
N ASN A 107 7.46 15.61 -8.13
CA ASN A 107 8.18 15.61 -9.39
C ASN A 107 8.62 17.01 -9.86
N GLU A 108 7.88 18.08 -9.53
CA GLU A 108 8.19 19.46 -9.94
C GLU A 108 9.65 19.88 -9.69
N SER A 109 10.27 19.33 -8.64
CA SER A 109 11.63 19.69 -8.23
C SER A 109 12.62 18.53 -8.38
N LEU A 110 12.21 17.39 -8.93
CA LEU A 110 13.09 16.27 -9.23
C LEU A 110 13.66 16.40 -10.63
N LYS A 111 14.96 16.13 -10.78
CA LYS A 111 15.55 15.95 -12.11
C LYS A 111 15.01 14.66 -12.73
N ALA A 112 14.78 14.70 -14.04
CA ALA A 112 14.40 13.53 -14.83
C ALA A 112 15.44 12.41 -14.69
N LEU A 113 14.97 11.15 -14.67
CA LEU A 113 15.84 9.98 -14.70
C LEU A 113 16.18 9.61 -16.15
N ASP A 114 17.44 9.25 -16.36
CA ASP A 114 17.97 8.70 -17.62
C ASP A 114 18.36 7.21 -17.50
N SER A 115 18.19 6.62 -16.31
CA SER A 115 18.43 5.22 -16.00
C SER A 115 17.55 4.77 -14.82
N PHE A 116 17.44 3.47 -14.61
CA PHE A 116 16.91 2.94 -13.36
C PHE A 116 17.81 3.30 -12.18
N ILE A 117 17.24 3.31 -10.99
CA ILE A 117 17.96 3.56 -9.73
C ILE A 117 18.03 2.28 -8.91
N LEU A 118 19.14 2.07 -8.22
CA LEU A 118 19.30 1.01 -7.24
C LEU A 118 18.57 1.45 -5.96
N PRO A 119 17.63 0.63 -5.44
CA PRO A 119 16.93 0.94 -4.19
C PRO A 119 17.91 1.12 -3.03
N GLY A 120 18.02 2.33 -2.48
CA GLY A 120 18.97 2.64 -1.42
C GLY A 120 19.13 4.15 -1.20
N GLY A 121 20.30 4.56 -0.72
CA GLY A 121 20.59 5.96 -0.39
C GLY A 121 20.25 6.27 1.07
N ALA A 122 19.56 7.38 1.31
CA ALA A 122 19.12 7.77 2.66
C ALA A 122 18.18 6.70 3.29
N PRO A 123 18.17 6.54 4.63
CA PRO A 123 17.34 5.53 5.31
C PRO A 123 15.87 5.58 4.91
N LEU A 124 15.27 6.78 4.86
CA LEU A 124 13.88 6.97 4.42
C LEU A 124 13.67 6.49 2.97
N SER A 125 14.60 6.80 2.07
CA SER A 125 14.52 6.39 0.66
C SER A 125 14.55 4.86 0.50
N ALA A 126 15.45 4.19 1.21
CA ALA A 126 15.56 2.74 1.18
C ALA A 126 14.27 2.07 1.67
N HIS A 127 13.69 2.55 2.78
CA HIS A 127 12.44 2.02 3.30
C HIS A 127 11.24 2.33 2.41
N LEU A 128 11.19 3.50 1.77
CA LEU A 128 10.14 3.82 0.78
C LEU A 128 10.23 2.93 -0.46
N HIS A 129 11.44 2.57 -0.91
CA HIS A 129 11.59 1.59 -1.97
C HIS A 129 11.16 0.18 -1.56
N MET A 130 11.33 -0.21 -0.29
CA MET A 130 10.77 -1.46 0.23
C MET A 130 9.23 -1.39 0.28
N ALA A 131 8.67 -0.29 0.79
CA ALA A 131 7.21 -0.08 0.77
C ALA A 131 6.65 -0.17 -0.66
N ARG A 132 7.34 0.42 -1.64
CA ARG A 132 6.95 0.35 -3.05
C ARG A 132 6.86 -1.08 -3.58
N THR A 133 7.82 -1.96 -3.25
CA THR A 133 7.77 -3.36 -3.73
C THR A 133 6.67 -4.15 -3.05
N VAL A 134 6.40 -3.87 -1.77
CA VAL A 134 5.30 -4.45 -1.00
C VAL A 134 3.95 -3.96 -1.52
N ALA A 135 3.82 -2.69 -1.91
CA ALA A 135 2.62 -2.14 -2.54
C ALA A 135 2.29 -2.88 -3.84
N ARG A 136 3.31 -3.12 -4.68
CA ARG A 136 3.16 -3.92 -5.91
C ARG A 136 2.80 -5.38 -5.60
N ARG A 137 3.18 -5.92 -4.45
CA ARG A 137 2.76 -7.27 -4.04
C ARG A 137 1.30 -7.27 -3.62
N ALA A 138 0.88 -6.32 -2.79
CA ALA A 138 -0.53 -6.14 -2.43
C ALA A 138 -1.43 -5.93 -3.67
N GLU A 139 -0.97 -5.14 -4.64
CA GLU A 139 -1.63 -4.97 -5.94
C GLU A 139 -1.86 -6.32 -6.64
N ARG A 140 -0.83 -7.17 -6.75
CA ARG A 140 -0.95 -8.49 -7.37
C ARG A 140 -1.92 -9.40 -6.61
N GLU A 141 -1.96 -9.34 -5.29
CA GLU A 141 -2.94 -10.13 -4.52
C GLU A 141 -4.37 -9.63 -4.74
N ALA A 142 -4.58 -8.30 -4.83
CA ALA A 142 -5.87 -7.73 -5.20
C ALA A 142 -6.29 -8.13 -6.63
N VAL A 143 -5.36 -8.12 -7.59
CA VAL A 143 -5.62 -8.59 -8.96
C VAL A 143 -5.97 -10.08 -8.98
N ARG A 144 -5.23 -10.91 -8.24
CA ARG A 144 -5.53 -12.36 -8.12
C ARG A 144 -6.90 -12.63 -7.50
N LEU A 145 -7.33 -11.80 -6.57
CA LEU A 145 -8.69 -11.86 -6.02
C LEU A 145 -9.71 -11.63 -7.14
N VAL A 146 -9.53 -10.58 -7.96
CA VAL A 146 -10.41 -10.32 -9.12
C VAL A 146 -10.40 -11.47 -10.12
N GLU A 147 -9.22 -11.99 -10.47
CA GLU A 147 -9.06 -13.11 -11.40
C GLU A 147 -9.69 -14.42 -10.88
N SER A 148 -9.92 -14.54 -9.57
CA SER A 148 -10.63 -15.68 -8.98
C SER A 148 -12.15 -15.64 -9.17
N GLY A 149 -12.68 -14.57 -9.78
CA GLY A 149 -14.11 -14.34 -10.00
C GLY A 149 -14.79 -13.51 -8.90
N GLU A 150 -14.03 -13.09 -7.89
CA GLU A 150 -14.52 -12.23 -6.81
C GLU A 150 -14.56 -10.76 -7.23
N ALA A 151 -15.62 -10.06 -6.83
CA ALA A 151 -15.76 -8.64 -7.12
C ALA A 151 -15.01 -7.78 -6.09
N VAL A 152 -14.30 -6.76 -6.57
CA VAL A 152 -13.64 -5.71 -5.75
C VAL A 152 -13.97 -4.33 -6.31
N THR A 153 -13.87 -3.31 -5.48
CA THR A 153 -14.02 -1.92 -5.91
C THR A 153 -12.94 -1.57 -6.94
N PRO A 154 -13.26 -1.08 -8.14
CA PRO A 154 -12.25 -0.79 -9.16
C PRO A 154 -11.17 0.21 -8.71
N ALA A 155 -11.54 1.16 -7.85
CA ALA A 155 -10.62 2.14 -7.28
C ALA A 155 -9.58 1.49 -6.34
N ALA A 156 -9.86 0.34 -5.72
CA ALA A 156 -8.92 -0.36 -4.83
C ALA A 156 -7.64 -0.79 -5.58
N VAL A 157 -7.78 -1.39 -6.76
CA VAL A 157 -6.65 -1.80 -7.59
C VAL A 157 -5.91 -0.57 -8.13
N ARG A 158 -6.65 0.45 -8.60
CA ARG A 158 -6.05 1.71 -9.07
C ARG A 158 -5.24 2.42 -7.98
N TYR A 159 -5.75 2.44 -6.75
CA TYR A 159 -5.07 3.05 -5.61
C TYR A 159 -3.74 2.36 -5.31
N LEU A 160 -3.70 1.02 -5.27
CA LEU A 160 -2.45 0.27 -5.04
C LEU A 160 -1.42 0.49 -6.16
N ASN A 161 -1.87 0.48 -7.42
CA ASN A 161 -1.02 0.78 -8.56
C ASN A 161 -0.39 2.18 -8.42
N ARG A 162 -1.23 3.21 -8.18
CA ARG A 162 -0.79 4.60 -8.04
C ARG A 162 0.05 4.85 -6.78
N LEU A 163 -0.25 4.15 -5.69
CA LEU A 163 0.53 4.23 -4.47
C LEU A 163 1.97 3.72 -4.68
N SER A 164 2.17 2.71 -5.53
CA SER A 164 3.52 2.26 -5.86
C SER A 164 4.33 3.34 -6.60
N ASP A 165 3.71 4.11 -7.49
CA ASP A 165 4.33 5.28 -8.13
C ASP A 165 4.65 6.37 -7.09
N HIS A 166 3.68 6.68 -6.22
CA HIS A 166 3.84 7.66 -5.14
C HIS A 166 5.04 7.32 -4.25
N LEU A 167 5.15 6.07 -3.80
CA LEU A 167 6.26 5.61 -2.97
C LEU A 167 7.61 5.65 -3.71
N PHE A 168 7.63 5.41 -5.03
CA PHE A 168 8.84 5.56 -5.83
C PHE A 168 9.31 7.02 -5.88
N VAL A 169 8.41 7.96 -6.18
CA VAL A 169 8.74 9.38 -6.27
C VAL A 169 9.11 9.95 -4.91
N ALA A 170 8.40 9.55 -3.85
CA ALA A 170 8.74 9.89 -2.47
C ALA A 170 10.13 9.38 -2.07
N ALA A 171 10.51 8.16 -2.49
CA ALA A 171 11.85 7.63 -2.22
C ALA A 171 12.95 8.50 -2.83
N ARG A 172 12.75 8.99 -4.06
CA ARG A 172 13.69 9.92 -4.70
C ARG A 172 13.74 11.26 -3.99
N ARG A 173 12.58 11.82 -3.65
CA ARG A 173 12.47 13.09 -2.92
C ARG A 173 13.21 13.04 -1.58
N ALA A 174 13.06 11.93 -0.86
CA ALA A 174 13.73 11.64 0.41
C ALA A 174 15.25 11.46 0.29
N ASN A 175 15.79 11.31 -0.92
CA ASN A 175 17.20 11.02 -1.15
C ASN A 175 17.96 12.23 -1.70
N ALA A 176 18.03 13.29 -0.88
CA ALA A 176 18.57 14.59 -1.28
C ALA A 176 17.90 15.13 -2.57
N ASN A 177 16.57 15.00 -2.65
CA ASN A 177 15.79 15.39 -3.81
C ASN A 177 16.31 14.78 -5.13
N GLY A 178 16.58 13.47 -5.10
CA GLY A 178 17.08 12.68 -6.22
C GLY A 178 18.58 12.83 -6.50
N ALA A 179 19.30 13.74 -5.85
CA ALA A 179 20.74 13.89 -6.03
C ALA A 179 21.54 12.72 -5.42
N GLY A 180 20.98 12.04 -4.42
CA GLY A 180 21.57 10.84 -3.82
C GLY A 180 21.23 9.54 -4.55
N ASP A 181 20.46 9.59 -5.64
CA ASP A 181 20.01 8.39 -6.35
C ASP A 181 21.19 7.67 -7.00
N ILE A 182 21.30 6.36 -6.73
CA ILE A 182 22.37 5.52 -7.29
C ILE A 182 21.88 4.96 -8.62
N LYS A 183 22.44 5.43 -9.73
CA LYS A 183 22.05 4.95 -11.07
C LYS A 183 22.53 3.52 -11.31
N TRP A 184 21.65 2.70 -11.86
CA TRP A 184 22.00 1.39 -12.39
C TRP A 184 22.94 1.53 -13.59
N LYS A 185 23.99 0.70 -13.61
CA LYS A 185 24.95 0.57 -14.71
C LYS A 185 24.73 -0.78 -15.41
N PRO A 186 24.07 -0.81 -16.58
CA PRO A 186 23.79 -2.05 -17.30
C PRO A 186 25.09 -2.82 -17.60
N GLY A 187 25.17 -4.07 -17.15
CA GLY A 187 26.31 -4.93 -17.43
C GLY A 187 27.63 -4.50 -16.77
N ALA A 188 27.61 -3.76 -15.66
CA ALA A 188 28.83 -3.26 -15.02
C ALA A 188 29.90 -4.32 -14.67
N THR A 189 29.51 -5.60 -14.61
CA THR A 189 30.38 -6.73 -14.25
C THR A 189 30.45 -7.81 -15.34
N ARG A 190 30.05 -7.52 -16.59
CA ARG A 190 30.09 -8.48 -17.71
C ARG A 190 30.77 -7.88 -18.94
#